data_AF-A0A833RBK4-F1
#
_entry.id   AF-A0A833RBK4-F1
#
_cell.length_a   1.000
_cell.length_b   1.000
_cell.length_c   1.000
_cell.angle_alpha   90.00
_cell.angle_beta   90.00
_cell.angle_gamma   90.00
#
_symmetry.space_group_name_H-M   'P 1'
#
loop_
_entity.id
_entity.type
_entity.pdbx_description
1 polymer ?
#
loop_
_entity_poly.entity_id
_entity_poly.type
_entity_poly.pdbx_seq_one_letter_code
_entity_poly.pdbx_strand_id
1 'polypeptide(L)'
;MAHRMCRTQSAMSILRKRLNEFDDALNAEEIDLINFKRLCFHGIPDEGGLRPLCWKLLLNYLPSTRASWSETLTQRFIKLLLYDFSFQFITNVINDLIVTPGEANSNGERVDVTLHDHPLNLNPDSKWQTYFKDNEVLLQIDKDVRRLCPDISFFQQGTDYPRKEIVNASGQRRLHHRVQHTVLRSANVERKGLGVTKIAVSVRKATEDYAPLAEGGEAHWEVLERILFLYAKLNPGQGYVQGMNEIVGPIYHAFACDPDQTWREHAEADTFFCFTNLMSEIRDFFIKSLDEAEFGINSMMSKLTTQVKANDPEVWMRLNQQELCPQYYSFRWLTLLLSQEFPLPDVMRIWDSLFADENRFSFLIHICCAMILLLRDQLLVGDFATNVKLLQNFPSVDIQIVLSKAAALAGKSLNSPQ
;
A
#
# COMPACT_ATOMS: atom_id res chain seq x y z
N MET A 1 -43.62 -1.51 -1.94
CA MET A 1 -43.01 -2.32 -0.87
C MET A 1 -42.62 -3.73 -1.35
N ALA A 2 -43.55 -4.51 -1.91
CA ALA A 2 -43.28 -5.87 -2.43
C ALA A 2 -42.16 -5.95 -3.49
N HIS A 3 -42.09 -4.99 -4.41
CA HIS A 3 -41.07 -4.98 -5.47
C HIS A 3 -39.64 -4.71 -4.94
N ARG A 4 -39.51 -3.97 -3.83
CA ARG A 4 -38.24 -3.74 -3.12
C ARG A 4 -37.84 -5.00 -2.34
N MET A 5 -38.77 -5.62 -1.62
CA MET A 5 -38.52 -6.87 -0.88
C MET A 5 -38.10 -8.02 -1.81
N CYS A 6 -38.74 -8.16 -2.98
CA CYS A 6 -38.39 -9.17 -3.98
C CYS A 6 -36.97 -8.97 -4.57
N ARG A 7 -36.57 -7.70 -4.82
CA ARG A 7 -35.20 -7.38 -5.28
C ARG A 7 -34.16 -7.65 -4.20
N THR A 8 -34.45 -7.34 -2.95
CA THR A 8 -33.55 -7.63 -1.82
C THR A 8 -33.41 -9.14 -1.58
N GLN A 9 -34.50 -9.92 -1.67
CA GLN A 9 -34.43 -11.38 -1.58
C GLN A 9 -33.64 -12.01 -2.75
N SER A 10 -33.81 -11.51 -3.97
CA SER A 10 -33.04 -11.97 -5.13
C SER A 10 -31.54 -11.63 -4.98
N ALA A 11 -31.19 -10.42 -4.56
CA ALA A 11 -29.80 -10.05 -4.31
C ALA A 11 -29.15 -10.91 -3.21
N MET A 12 -29.86 -11.17 -2.11
CA MET A 12 -29.38 -12.06 -1.05
C MET A 12 -29.19 -13.51 -1.53
N SER A 13 -30.05 -14.00 -2.43
CA SER A 13 -29.88 -15.34 -3.02
C SER A 13 -28.64 -15.44 -3.92
N ILE A 14 -28.33 -14.38 -4.67
CA ILE A 14 -27.14 -14.30 -5.52
C ILE A 14 -25.86 -14.23 -4.67
N LEU A 15 -25.85 -13.39 -3.64
CA LEU A 15 -24.74 -13.28 -2.71
C LEU A 15 -24.46 -14.62 -2.02
N ARG A 16 -25.50 -15.29 -1.53
CA ARG A 16 -25.36 -16.60 -0.87
C ARG A 16 -24.82 -17.67 -1.82
N LYS A 17 -25.29 -17.70 -3.08
CA LYS A 17 -24.74 -18.60 -4.09
C LYS A 17 -23.25 -18.33 -4.30
N ARG A 18 -22.87 -17.06 -4.41
CA ARG A 18 -21.47 -16.66 -4.59
C ARG A 18 -20.60 -17.03 -3.40
N LEU A 19 -21.07 -16.84 -2.17
CA LEU A 19 -20.34 -17.27 -0.96
C LEU A 19 -20.08 -18.78 -1.00
N ASN A 20 -21.10 -19.58 -1.34
CA ASN A 20 -20.93 -21.03 -1.48
C ASN A 20 -19.91 -21.41 -2.57
N GLU A 21 -19.89 -20.71 -3.71
CA GLU A 21 -18.90 -20.95 -4.78
C GLU A 21 -17.47 -20.72 -4.29
N PHE A 22 -17.24 -19.71 -3.45
CA PHE A 22 -15.94 -19.45 -2.83
C PHE A 22 -15.62 -20.51 -1.76
N ASP A 23 -16.58 -20.87 -0.91
CA ASP A 23 -16.39 -21.92 0.10
C ASP A 23 -16.02 -23.25 -0.55
N ASP A 24 -16.71 -23.64 -1.62
CA ASP A 24 -16.41 -24.87 -2.37
C ASP A 24 -15.00 -24.83 -2.97
N ALA A 25 -14.59 -23.69 -3.54
CA ALA A 25 -13.27 -23.53 -4.15
C ALA A 25 -12.14 -23.51 -3.10
N LEU A 26 -12.34 -22.82 -1.98
CA LEU A 26 -11.32 -22.64 -0.94
C LEU A 26 -11.21 -23.82 0.02
N ASN A 27 -12.26 -24.65 0.13
CA ASN A 27 -12.23 -25.82 1.01
C ASN A 27 -11.65 -27.09 0.37
N ALA A 28 -11.36 -27.06 -0.93
CA ALA A 28 -10.68 -28.15 -1.63
C ALA A 28 -9.29 -28.43 -1.03
N GLU A 29 -8.86 -29.69 -1.08
CA GLU A 29 -7.51 -30.09 -0.64
C GLU A 29 -6.42 -29.46 -1.53
N GLU A 30 -6.69 -29.42 -2.84
CA GLU A 30 -5.91 -28.70 -3.84
C GLU A 30 -6.84 -27.69 -4.52
N ILE A 31 -6.52 -26.41 -4.41
CA ILE A 31 -7.32 -25.33 -5.00
C ILE A 31 -7.08 -25.29 -6.51
N ASP A 32 -8.14 -25.45 -7.30
CA ASP A 32 -8.12 -25.18 -8.74
C ASP A 32 -7.91 -23.67 -8.98
N LEU A 33 -6.65 -23.28 -9.15
CA LEU A 33 -6.25 -21.89 -9.36
C LEU A 33 -6.91 -21.25 -10.59
N ILE A 34 -7.25 -22.02 -11.62
CA ILE A 34 -7.87 -21.48 -12.84
C ILE A 34 -9.29 -21.05 -12.51
N ASN A 35 -10.09 -21.96 -11.92
CA ASN A 35 -11.45 -21.65 -11.52
C ASN A 35 -11.48 -20.58 -10.42
N PHE A 36 -10.59 -20.67 -9.44
CA PHE A 36 -10.47 -19.72 -8.34
C PHE A 36 -10.15 -18.29 -8.82
N LYS A 37 -9.15 -18.14 -9.71
CA LYS A 37 -8.84 -16.85 -10.33
C LYS A 37 -10.03 -16.32 -11.12
N ARG A 38 -10.73 -17.18 -11.86
CA ARG A 38 -11.97 -16.79 -12.57
C ARG A 38 -13.02 -16.24 -11.60
N LEU A 39 -13.28 -16.90 -10.47
CA LEU A 39 -14.22 -16.41 -9.45
C LEU A 39 -13.80 -15.04 -8.90
N CYS A 40 -12.53 -14.90 -8.51
CA CYS A 40 -11.98 -13.64 -8.01
C CYS A 40 -12.04 -12.52 -9.05
N PHE A 41 -11.86 -12.84 -10.34
CA PHE A 41 -11.86 -11.86 -11.42
C PHE A 41 -13.20 -11.11 -11.51
N HIS A 42 -14.32 -11.74 -11.17
CA HIS A 42 -15.63 -11.08 -11.15
C HIS A 42 -15.90 -10.28 -9.87
N GLY A 43 -14.95 -10.24 -8.92
CA GLY A 43 -15.05 -9.60 -7.61
C GLY A 43 -15.14 -10.61 -6.47
N ILE A 44 -14.60 -10.25 -5.31
CA ILE A 44 -14.64 -11.07 -4.11
C ILE A 44 -15.68 -10.47 -3.14
N PRO A 45 -16.58 -11.26 -2.54
CA PRO A 45 -17.51 -10.75 -1.54
C PRO A 45 -16.79 -10.13 -0.33
N ASP A 46 -17.36 -9.06 0.23
CA ASP A 46 -16.83 -8.43 1.46
C ASP A 46 -17.09 -9.27 2.71
N GLU A 47 -18.10 -10.14 2.67
CA GLU A 47 -18.51 -10.97 3.80
C GLU A 47 -17.57 -12.17 4.01
N GLY A 48 -17.42 -12.59 5.27
CA GLY A 48 -16.76 -13.85 5.63
C GLY A 48 -15.23 -13.87 5.56
N GLY A 49 -14.57 -12.73 5.42
CA GLY A 49 -13.09 -12.68 5.38
C GLY A 49 -12.51 -13.31 4.11
N LEU A 50 -13.30 -13.42 3.05
CA LEU A 50 -12.87 -14.05 1.80
C LEU A 50 -11.77 -13.26 1.10
N ARG A 51 -11.87 -11.93 1.02
CA ARG A 51 -10.88 -11.11 0.30
C ARG A 51 -9.47 -11.24 0.84
N PRO A 52 -9.21 -11.10 2.17
CA PRO A 52 -7.88 -11.31 2.73
C PRO A 52 -7.28 -12.66 2.34
N LEU A 53 -8.03 -13.75 2.50
CA LEU A 53 -7.58 -15.10 2.16
C LEU A 53 -7.31 -15.24 0.66
N CYS A 54 -8.20 -14.70 -0.18
CA CYS A 54 -8.06 -14.78 -1.62
C CYS A 54 -6.83 -13.99 -2.10
N TRP A 55 -6.60 -12.78 -1.58
CA TRP A 55 -5.42 -11.98 -1.93
C TRP A 55 -4.12 -12.66 -1.52
N LYS A 56 -4.10 -13.34 -0.36
CA LYS A 56 -2.95 -14.17 0.05
C LYS A 56 -2.64 -15.27 -0.97
N LEU A 57 -3.64 -15.90 -1.58
CA LEU A 57 -3.44 -16.87 -2.67
C LEU A 57 -2.99 -16.19 -3.97
N LEU A 58 -3.66 -15.12 -4.39
CA LEU A 58 -3.41 -14.43 -5.65
C LEU A 58 -2.04 -13.71 -5.71
N LEU A 59 -1.52 -13.29 -4.55
CA LEU A 59 -0.20 -12.68 -4.38
C LEU A 59 0.87 -13.70 -4.00
N ASN A 60 0.62 -14.99 -4.21
CA ASN A 60 1.57 -16.10 -3.99
C ASN A 60 2.11 -16.18 -2.55
N TYR A 61 1.33 -15.74 -1.57
CA TYR A 61 1.65 -15.87 -0.14
C TYR A 61 1.21 -17.23 0.45
N LEU A 62 0.07 -17.75 -0.01
CA LEU A 62 -0.36 -19.13 0.29
C LEU A 62 -0.23 -20.00 -0.97
N PRO A 63 0.18 -21.27 -0.84
CA PRO A 63 0.19 -22.23 -1.95
C PRO A 63 -1.23 -22.71 -2.26
N SER A 64 -1.44 -23.37 -3.40
CA SER A 64 -2.74 -23.96 -3.77
C SER A 64 -3.10 -25.19 -2.93
N THR A 65 -2.10 -25.92 -2.42
CA THR A 65 -2.30 -27.10 -1.57
C THR A 65 -2.64 -26.69 -0.14
N ARG A 66 -3.84 -27.01 0.34
CA ARG A 66 -4.31 -26.59 1.66
C ARG A 66 -3.61 -27.29 2.82
N ALA A 67 -3.23 -28.55 2.64
CA ALA A 67 -2.48 -29.31 3.65
C ALA A 67 -1.12 -28.66 3.95
N SER A 68 -0.51 -28.00 2.96
CA SER A 68 0.72 -27.25 3.14
C SER A 68 0.46 -25.83 3.61
N TRP A 69 -0.78 -25.40 3.90
CA TRP A 69 -1.01 -24.08 4.49
C TRP A 69 -0.53 -24.04 5.91
N SER A 70 -0.89 -25.01 6.76
CA SER A 70 -0.32 -25.07 8.11
C SER A 70 1.20 -25.14 8.02
N GLU A 71 1.74 -25.96 7.12
CA GLU A 71 3.18 -26.05 6.92
C GLU A 71 3.78 -24.78 6.32
N THR A 72 3.15 -24.04 5.41
CA THR A 72 3.68 -22.82 4.75
C THR A 72 3.52 -21.60 5.64
N LEU A 73 2.34 -21.50 6.29
CA LEU A 73 2.11 -20.71 7.48
C LEU A 73 2.93 -21.19 8.68
N THR A 74 3.64 -22.30 8.55
CA THR A 74 4.67 -22.70 9.51
C THR A 74 6.06 -22.63 8.88
N GLN A 75 6.30 -22.55 7.54
CA GLN A 75 7.58 -22.77 6.79
C GLN A 75 8.16 -21.51 6.16
N ARG A 76 7.30 -20.65 5.60
CA ARG A 76 7.57 -19.21 5.66
C ARG A 76 7.74 -18.77 7.12
N PHE A 77 7.29 -19.62 8.05
CA PHE A 77 7.59 -19.59 9.47
C PHE A 77 8.62 -20.66 9.97
N ILE A 78 9.29 -21.53 9.15
CA ILE A 78 10.22 -22.65 9.58
C ILE A 78 11.66 -22.27 9.20
N LYS A 79 11.87 -21.35 8.24
CA LYS A 79 13.08 -20.50 8.33
C LYS A 79 13.09 -19.66 9.63
N LEU A 80 11.95 -19.63 10.33
CA LEU A 80 11.68 -19.09 11.66
C LEU A 80 11.39 -20.24 12.67
N LEU A 81 12.18 -21.32 12.67
CA LEU A 81 11.98 -22.44 13.60
C LEU A 81 11.94 -21.99 15.07
N LEU A 82 10.89 -22.49 15.74
CA LEU A 82 10.53 -22.42 17.16
C LEU A 82 9.66 -21.22 17.53
N TYR A 83 8.38 -21.54 17.76
CA TYR A 83 7.42 -20.89 18.67
C TYR A 83 7.69 -19.40 19.01
N ASP A 84 6.72 -18.53 18.68
CA ASP A 84 6.53 -17.15 19.17
C ASP A 84 6.99 -15.97 18.25
N PHE A 85 6.88 -16.08 16.91
CA PHE A 85 7.73 -15.29 15.99
C PHE A 85 7.10 -14.49 14.82
N SER A 86 5.78 -14.24 14.72
CA SER A 86 5.33 -13.10 13.88
C SER A 86 5.86 -11.77 14.46
N PHE A 87 5.88 -11.70 15.80
CA PHE A 87 6.41 -10.60 16.59
C PHE A 87 7.92 -10.44 16.37
N GLN A 88 8.69 -11.53 16.48
CA GLN A 88 10.14 -11.41 16.57
C GLN A 88 10.92 -11.44 15.24
N PHE A 89 10.33 -11.80 14.09
CA PHE A 89 11.00 -11.57 12.80
C PHE A 89 11.16 -10.06 12.58
N ILE A 90 10.05 -9.33 12.66
CA ILE A 90 10.09 -7.88 12.51
C ILE A 90 10.87 -7.25 13.68
N THR A 91 10.75 -7.72 14.94
CA THR A 91 11.58 -7.20 16.03
C THR A 91 13.08 -7.50 15.85
N ASN A 92 13.49 -8.68 15.41
CA ASN A 92 14.91 -9.01 15.20
C ASN A 92 15.47 -8.30 13.98
N VAL A 93 14.72 -8.27 12.87
CA VAL A 93 15.07 -7.46 11.70
C VAL A 93 15.14 -5.99 12.10
N ILE A 94 14.26 -5.52 13.00
CA ILE A 94 14.38 -4.18 13.58
C ILE A 94 15.68 -4.04 14.37
N ASN A 95 15.96 -4.91 15.34
CA ASN A 95 17.15 -4.82 16.17
C ASN A 95 18.46 -4.94 15.36
N ASP A 96 18.45 -5.73 14.29
CA ASP A 96 19.61 -6.00 13.44
C ASP A 96 19.79 -4.96 12.32
N LEU A 97 18.70 -4.47 11.71
CA LEU A 97 18.75 -3.51 10.59
C LEU A 97 18.59 -2.05 11.03
N ILE A 98 17.93 -1.79 12.15
CA ILE A 98 17.68 -0.45 12.66
C ILE A 98 18.76 -0.10 13.67
N VAL A 99 19.71 0.69 13.19
CA VAL A 99 20.81 1.17 14.01
C VAL A 99 20.28 2.27 14.92
N THR A 100 20.44 2.14 16.24
CA THR A 100 20.29 3.25 17.20
C THR A 100 21.65 3.58 17.81
N PRO A 101 22.40 4.54 17.24
CA PRO A 101 23.72 4.88 17.76
C PRO A 101 23.66 5.40 19.21
N GLY A 102 24.49 4.86 20.09
CA GLY A 102 24.57 5.29 21.49
C GLY A 102 23.60 4.60 22.46
N GLU A 103 22.84 3.59 22.02
CA GLU A 103 22.19 2.67 22.97
C GLU A 103 23.26 1.89 23.75
N ALA A 104 23.15 1.92 25.08
CA ALA A 104 24.02 1.13 25.94
C ALA A 104 23.78 -0.36 25.66
N ASN A 105 24.86 -1.14 25.54
CA ASN A 105 24.73 -2.59 25.60
C ASN A 105 23.94 -2.96 26.87
N SER A 106 23.23 -4.09 26.84
CA SER A 106 22.34 -4.63 27.90
C SER A 106 22.94 -4.72 29.31
N ASN A 107 24.22 -4.39 29.49
CA ASN A 107 24.94 -4.31 30.76
C ASN A 107 24.99 -2.91 31.39
N GLY A 108 24.33 -1.89 30.81
CA GLY A 108 24.22 -0.55 31.42
C GLY A 108 25.51 0.28 31.40
N GLU A 109 26.58 -0.21 30.77
CA GLU A 109 27.77 0.59 30.47
C GLU A 109 27.47 1.54 29.31
N ARG A 110 27.60 2.85 29.56
CA ARG A 110 27.58 3.85 28.50
C ARG A 110 28.72 3.52 27.53
N VAL A 111 28.39 3.08 26.33
CA VAL A 111 29.36 2.92 25.24
C VAL A 111 29.94 4.31 25.00
N ASP A 112 31.24 4.46 25.22
CA ASP A 112 31.92 5.74 25.12
C ASP A 112 31.80 6.27 23.69
N VAL A 113 31.08 7.37 23.51
CA VAL A 113 30.69 7.95 22.21
C VAL A 113 31.88 8.63 21.51
N THR A 114 33.12 8.47 22.00
CA THR A 114 34.12 9.54 21.84
C THR A 114 35.38 9.24 21.03
N LEU A 115 35.60 8.06 20.42
CA LEU A 115 36.84 7.88 19.62
C LEU A 115 36.71 7.22 18.23
N HIS A 116 35.76 6.32 17.98
CA HIS A 116 35.75 5.57 16.71
C HIS A 116 34.49 5.74 15.85
N ASP A 117 33.33 6.01 16.44
CA ASP A 117 32.11 6.27 15.68
C ASP A 117 31.21 7.32 16.37
N HIS A 118 30.98 8.44 15.70
CA HIS A 118 30.30 9.62 16.24
C HIS A 118 29.41 10.30 15.16
N PRO A 119 28.48 11.19 15.53
CA PRO A 119 27.54 11.81 14.57
C PRO A 119 28.18 12.47 13.34
N LEU A 120 29.36 13.07 13.52
CA LEU A 120 30.10 13.73 12.42
C LEU A 120 31.04 12.79 11.65
N ASN A 121 30.97 11.48 11.88
CA ASN A 121 31.91 10.52 11.29
C ASN A 121 31.60 10.39 9.80
N LEU A 122 32.63 10.54 8.95
CA LEU A 122 32.48 10.48 7.49
C LEU A 122 32.69 9.07 6.93
N ASN A 123 33.06 8.09 7.77
CA ASN A 123 33.25 6.71 7.34
C ASN A 123 31.91 6.14 6.81
N PRO A 124 31.86 5.58 5.59
CA PRO A 124 30.67 4.91 5.06
C PRO A 124 30.11 3.80 5.96
N ASP A 125 30.96 3.12 6.74
CA ASP A 125 30.58 2.04 7.66
C ASP A 125 30.11 2.55 9.04
N SER A 126 30.01 3.87 9.21
CA SER A 126 29.53 4.48 10.45
C SER A 126 28.06 4.14 10.73
N LYS A 127 27.78 3.75 11.98
CA LYS A 127 26.42 3.57 12.49
C LYS A 127 25.64 4.87 12.46
N TRP A 128 26.30 6.00 12.70
CA TRP A 128 25.69 7.33 12.60
C TRP A 128 25.34 7.72 11.17
N GLN A 129 26.22 7.45 10.19
CA GLN A 129 25.88 7.67 8.78
C GLN A 129 24.69 6.83 8.33
N THR A 130 24.66 5.55 8.72
CA THR A 130 23.50 4.67 8.48
C THR A 130 22.24 5.23 9.14
N TYR A 131 22.32 5.66 10.40
CA TYR A 131 21.20 6.25 11.13
C TYR A 131 20.62 7.49 10.45
N PHE A 132 21.46 8.42 9.97
CA PHE A 132 21.00 9.63 9.29
C PHE A 132 20.36 9.33 7.93
N LYS A 133 20.96 8.44 7.14
CA LYS A 133 20.36 7.97 5.87
C LYS A 133 19.01 7.30 6.10
N ASP A 134 18.94 6.44 7.11
CA ASP A 134 17.71 5.79 7.53
C ASP A 134 16.63 6.83 7.93
N ASN A 135 17.00 7.89 8.65
CA ASN A 135 16.09 8.96 9.01
C ASN A 135 15.58 9.77 7.81
N GLU A 136 16.38 9.96 6.75
CA GLU A 136 15.94 10.61 5.51
C GLU A 136 14.86 9.78 4.79
N VAL A 137 15.04 8.46 4.74
CA VAL A 137 14.05 7.52 4.18
C VAL A 137 12.80 7.51 5.05
N LEU A 138 12.98 7.37 6.36
CA LEU A 138 11.89 7.31 7.32
C LEU A 138 11.05 8.59 7.35
N LEU A 139 11.67 9.77 7.17
CA LEU A 139 10.95 11.03 7.10
C LEU A 139 10.04 11.12 5.87
N GLN A 140 10.43 10.50 4.75
CA GLN A 140 9.56 10.39 3.57
C GLN A 140 8.39 9.45 3.84
N ILE A 141 8.68 8.28 4.41
CA ILE A 141 7.67 7.28 4.77
C ILE A 141 6.65 7.87 5.75
N ASP A 142 7.10 8.50 6.85
CA ASP A 142 6.23 9.11 7.89
C ASP A 142 5.26 10.13 7.27
N LYS A 143 5.76 11.01 6.40
CA LYS A 143 4.91 11.98 5.68
C LYS A 143 3.86 11.31 4.80
N ASP A 144 4.23 10.23 4.14
CA ASP A 144 3.38 9.53 3.18
C ASP A 144 2.30 8.67 3.86
N VAL A 145 2.64 7.96 4.94
CA VAL A 145 1.65 7.14 5.67
C VAL A 145 0.66 7.99 6.45
N ARG A 146 1.05 9.18 6.92
CA ARG A 146 0.14 10.12 7.62
C ARG A 146 -0.95 10.71 6.73
N ARG A 147 -0.71 10.78 5.42
CA ARG A 147 -1.64 11.34 4.42
C ARG A 147 -2.32 10.27 3.56
N LEU A 148 -2.09 8.99 3.85
CA LEU A 148 -2.66 7.87 3.11
C LEU A 148 -4.18 7.79 3.35
N CYS A 149 -4.95 7.67 2.26
CA CYS A 149 -6.41 7.57 2.25
C CYS A 149 -7.09 8.52 3.27
N PRO A 150 -6.97 9.84 3.11
CA PRO A 150 -7.43 10.82 4.12
C PRO A 150 -8.94 10.78 4.36
N ASP A 151 -9.71 10.18 3.46
CA ASP A 151 -11.17 10.04 3.55
C ASP A 151 -11.62 8.96 4.55
N ILE A 152 -10.71 8.11 5.05
CA ILE A 152 -11.02 7.09 6.05
C ILE A 152 -10.20 7.30 7.32
N SER A 153 -10.85 7.12 8.47
CA SER A 153 -10.18 7.26 9.77
C SER A 153 -9.37 6.02 10.18
N PHE A 154 -9.46 4.93 9.41
CA PHE A 154 -8.87 3.63 9.74
C PHE A 154 -7.37 3.75 10.05
N PHE A 155 -6.60 4.43 9.20
CA PHE A 155 -5.15 4.50 9.38
C PHE A 155 -4.72 5.27 10.63
N GLN A 156 -5.57 6.17 11.14
CA GLN A 156 -5.34 6.91 12.38
C GLN A 156 -5.82 6.17 13.63
N GLN A 157 -6.66 5.15 13.48
CA GLN A 157 -7.16 4.35 14.59
C GLN A 157 -6.05 3.43 15.13
N GLY A 158 -6.23 3.02 16.38
CA GLY A 158 -5.36 2.04 17.02
C GLY A 158 -5.59 0.65 16.46
N THR A 159 -4.51 -0.07 16.15
CA THR A 159 -4.60 -1.51 15.88
C THR A 159 -4.97 -2.26 17.17
N ASP A 160 -5.78 -3.32 17.02
CA ASP A 160 -6.08 -4.25 18.10
C ASP A 160 -4.85 -5.05 18.57
N TYR A 161 -3.77 -5.06 17.77
CA TYR A 161 -2.54 -5.81 18.01
C TYR A 161 -1.32 -4.90 18.05
N PRO A 162 -1.23 -3.98 19.02
CA PRO A 162 -0.06 -3.12 19.15
C PRO A 162 1.17 -3.95 19.53
N ARG A 163 2.32 -3.64 18.93
CA ARG A 163 3.58 -4.29 19.28
C ARG A 163 4.07 -3.84 20.65
N LYS A 164 3.81 -4.65 21.67
CA LYS A 164 4.17 -4.38 23.08
C LYS A 164 5.62 -3.92 23.28
N GLU A 165 6.57 -4.55 22.59
CA GLU A 165 8.00 -4.22 22.66
C GLU A 165 8.34 -2.84 22.10
N ILE A 166 7.51 -2.30 21.20
CA ILE A 166 7.67 -0.98 20.60
C ILE A 166 6.89 0.05 21.43
N VAL A 167 5.61 -0.24 21.71
CA VAL A 167 4.70 0.74 22.34
C VAL A 167 5.00 0.98 23.81
N ASN A 168 5.62 0.01 24.52
CA ASN A 168 5.99 0.12 25.93
C ASN A 168 7.46 0.50 26.16
N ALA A 169 8.20 0.83 25.10
CA ALA A 169 9.60 1.24 25.20
C ALA A 169 9.74 2.75 25.48
N SER A 170 8.77 3.38 26.15
CA SER A 170 8.70 4.83 26.41
C SER A 170 9.00 5.69 25.18
N GLY A 171 8.57 5.21 24.01
CA GLY A 171 8.77 5.85 22.72
C GLY A 171 10.14 5.61 22.06
N GLN A 172 11.15 5.05 22.71
CA GLN A 172 12.49 4.91 22.14
C GLN A 172 12.53 4.07 20.86
N ARG A 173 11.66 3.06 20.76
CA ARG A 173 11.58 2.14 19.62
C ARG A 173 10.58 2.54 18.54
N ARG A 174 9.83 3.63 18.73
CA ARG A 174 8.87 4.11 17.73
C ARG A 174 9.61 4.85 16.63
N LEU A 175 9.45 4.39 15.39
CA LEU A 175 10.18 4.94 14.25
C LEU A 175 9.87 6.42 14.03
N HIS A 176 8.59 6.80 14.05
CA HIS A 176 8.20 8.21 13.94
C HIS A 176 8.87 9.16 14.96
N HIS A 177 9.32 8.70 16.14
CA HIS A 177 10.07 9.54 17.07
C HIS A 177 11.48 9.91 16.56
N ARG A 178 12.09 9.09 15.70
CA ARG A 178 13.39 9.39 15.06
C ARG A 178 13.31 10.55 14.08
N VAL A 179 12.12 10.76 13.51
CA VAL A 179 11.86 11.75 12.46
C VAL A 179 10.89 12.83 12.89
N GLN A 180 10.43 12.80 14.15
CA GLN A 180 9.68 13.90 14.74
C GLN A 180 10.46 15.18 14.49
N HIS A 181 9.82 16.10 13.77
CA HIS A 181 10.35 17.43 13.62
C HIS A 181 10.56 17.99 15.02
N THR A 182 11.80 18.13 15.47
CA THR A 182 12.11 19.22 16.39
C THR A 182 11.81 20.48 15.61
N VAL A 183 10.55 20.91 15.63
CA VAL A 183 10.20 22.30 15.40
C VAL A 183 11.12 23.01 16.37
N LEU A 184 12.11 23.75 15.83
CA LEU A 184 12.96 24.59 16.65
C LEU A 184 12.01 25.39 17.53
N ARG A 185 12.01 25.08 18.82
CA ARG A 185 11.16 25.78 19.78
C ARG A 185 11.73 27.19 19.84
N SER A 186 11.17 28.10 19.04
CA SER A 186 11.51 29.51 19.15
C SER A 186 10.98 29.96 20.50
N ALA A 187 11.91 30.18 21.43
CA ALA A 187 11.62 30.82 22.69
C ALA A 187 11.87 32.31 22.50
N ASN A 188 10.91 33.13 22.92
CA ASN A 188 11.16 34.56 23.00
C ASN A 188 12.11 34.80 24.19
N VAL A 189 13.16 35.58 23.97
CA VAL A 189 14.03 36.05 25.05
C VAL A 189 13.37 37.28 25.66
N GLU A 190 12.78 37.13 26.85
CA GLU A 190 12.28 38.27 27.61
C GLU A 190 13.41 38.87 28.46
N ARG A 191 13.80 40.11 28.18
CA ARG A 191 14.68 40.90 29.05
C ARG A 191 13.84 41.57 30.13
N LYS A 192 13.98 41.14 31.38
CA LYS A 192 13.69 42.00 32.54
C LYS A 192 15.02 42.55 33.06
N GLY A 193 15.01 43.81 33.49
CA GLY A 193 16.21 44.61 33.77
C GLY A 193 17.25 43.93 34.68
N LEU A 194 18.48 44.49 34.61
CA LEU A 194 19.70 44.03 35.28
C LEU A 194 20.10 42.58 34.98
N GLY A 195 20.23 42.26 33.69
CA GLY A 195 21.13 41.19 33.22
C GLY A 195 20.63 39.75 33.33
N VAL A 196 19.41 39.49 33.82
CA VAL A 196 18.86 38.13 33.91
C VAL A 196 17.98 37.82 32.69
N THR A 197 18.40 36.87 31.86
CA THR A 197 17.60 36.33 30.74
C THR A 197 16.78 35.14 31.20
N LYS A 198 15.45 35.21 31.05
CA LYS A 198 14.56 34.04 31.21
C LYS A 198 14.10 33.57 29.84
N ILE A 199 14.29 32.29 29.54
CA ILE A 199 13.80 31.67 28.31
C ILE A 199 12.32 31.33 28.51
N ALA A 200 11.43 32.03 27.82
CA ALA A 200 10.01 31.71 27.80
C ALA A 200 9.72 30.82 26.58
N VAL A 201 9.55 29.52 26.81
CA VAL A 201 9.18 28.56 25.76
C VAL A 201 7.69 28.74 25.46
N SER A 202 7.35 29.45 24.39
CA SER A 202 5.96 29.49 23.92
C SER A 202 5.68 28.19 23.17
N VAL A 203 4.88 27.31 23.77
CA VAL A 203 4.40 26.10 23.11
C VAL A 203 3.18 26.48 22.28
N ARG A 204 3.40 27.08 21.11
CA ARG A 204 2.38 27.03 20.05
C ARG A 204 2.56 25.71 19.32
N LYS A 205 1.95 24.65 19.86
CA LYS A 205 1.74 23.42 19.11
C LYS A 205 0.85 23.81 17.93
N ALA A 206 1.38 23.74 16.71
CA ALA A 206 0.50 23.57 15.56
C ALA A 206 -0.37 22.34 15.89
N THR A 207 -1.68 22.44 15.68
CA THR A 207 -2.56 21.28 15.75
C THR A 207 -2.12 20.32 14.65
N GLU A 208 -1.24 19.39 14.99
CA GLU A 208 -0.99 18.21 14.18
C GLU A 208 -2.28 17.40 14.23
N ASP A 209 -3.04 17.38 13.13
CA ASP A 209 -4.30 16.64 13.03
C ASP A 209 -4.11 15.11 13.21
N TYR A 210 -2.87 14.64 13.28
CA TYR A 210 -2.47 13.23 13.35
C TYR A 210 -1.47 12.98 14.48
N ALA A 211 -1.92 13.10 15.73
CA ALA A 211 -1.11 12.81 16.91
C ALA A 211 -0.92 11.28 17.10
N PRO A 212 0.29 10.81 17.46
CA PRO A 212 0.51 9.43 17.90
C PRO A 212 -0.38 9.07 19.10
N LEU A 213 -0.75 7.79 19.21
CA LEU A 213 -1.52 7.28 20.34
C LEU A 213 -0.69 7.29 21.64
N ALA A 214 -1.39 7.22 22.78
CA ALA A 214 -0.74 7.14 24.08
C ALA A 214 0.07 5.82 24.23
N GLU A 215 0.93 5.77 25.26
CA GLU A 215 1.72 4.58 25.57
C GLU A 215 0.83 3.33 25.69
N GLY A 216 1.29 2.22 25.10
CA GLY A 216 0.49 0.99 24.94
C GLY A 216 -0.37 0.91 23.68
N GLY A 217 -0.69 2.04 23.02
CA GLY A 217 -1.43 2.06 21.75
C GLY A 217 -0.52 2.22 20.53
N GLU A 218 -0.89 1.64 19.39
CA GLU A 218 -0.20 1.77 18.11
C GLU A 218 -1.20 2.09 17.02
N ALA A 219 -0.98 3.16 16.25
CA ALA A 219 -1.85 3.48 15.14
C ALA A 219 -1.52 2.62 13.90
N HIS A 220 -2.52 2.37 13.07
CA HIS A 220 -2.34 1.62 11.82
C HIS A 220 -1.29 2.25 10.87
N TRP A 221 -1.15 3.58 10.84
CA TRP A 221 -0.08 4.24 10.08
C TRP A 221 1.33 3.94 10.61
N GLU A 222 1.51 3.68 11.91
CA GLU A 222 2.80 3.27 12.49
C GLU A 222 3.19 1.85 12.04
N VAL A 223 2.19 0.98 11.86
CA VAL A 223 2.39 -0.37 11.31
C VAL A 223 2.87 -0.28 9.86
N LEU A 224 2.22 0.56 9.04
CA LEU A 224 2.64 0.80 7.66
C LEU A 224 4.02 1.43 7.55
N GLU A 225 4.35 2.40 8.42
CA GLU A 225 5.68 3.02 8.50
C GLU A 225 6.76 1.94 8.65
N ARG A 226 6.54 0.99 9.56
CA ARG A 226 7.45 -0.13 9.82
C ARG A 226 7.55 -1.10 8.64
N ILE A 227 6.43 -1.49 8.03
CA ILE A 227 6.42 -2.39 6.86
C ILE A 227 7.26 -1.78 5.72
N LEU A 228 7.02 -0.52 5.39
CA LEU A 228 7.71 0.18 4.30
C LEU A 228 9.19 0.38 4.61
N PHE A 229 9.52 0.73 5.85
CA PHE A 229 10.90 0.92 6.27
C PHE A 229 11.69 -0.40 6.22
N LEU A 230 11.11 -1.51 6.70
CA LEU A 230 11.73 -2.83 6.58
C LEU A 230 11.94 -3.24 5.13
N TYR A 231 10.93 -3.02 4.28
CA TYR A 231 11.06 -3.32 2.85
C TYR A 231 12.22 -2.56 2.22
N ALA A 232 12.34 -1.25 2.50
CA ALA A 232 13.41 -0.42 1.96
C ALA A 232 14.80 -0.89 2.42
N LYS A 233 14.93 -1.31 3.68
CA LYS A 233 16.19 -1.86 4.23
C LYS A 233 16.57 -3.21 3.60
N LEU A 234 15.58 -4.06 3.33
CA LEU A 234 15.80 -5.38 2.73
C LEU A 234 16.01 -5.31 1.21
N ASN A 235 15.64 -4.21 0.55
CA ASN A 235 15.77 -4.01 -0.89
C ASN A 235 16.58 -2.75 -1.23
N PRO A 236 17.85 -2.63 -0.83
CA PRO A 236 18.63 -1.40 -0.99
C PRO A 236 18.85 -0.96 -2.44
N GLY A 237 18.70 -1.87 -3.41
CA GLY A 237 18.75 -1.54 -4.84
C GLY A 237 17.54 -0.74 -5.35
N GLN A 238 16.41 -0.79 -4.63
CA GLN A 238 15.22 0.02 -4.92
C GLN A 238 14.99 1.07 -3.82
N GLY A 239 15.08 0.68 -2.56
CA GLY A 239 14.76 1.50 -1.41
C GLY A 239 13.26 1.80 -1.31
N TYR A 240 12.93 2.88 -0.60
CA TYR A 240 11.57 3.44 -0.58
C TYR A 240 11.41 4.46 -1.72
N VAL A 241 10.28 4.40 -2.41
CA VAL A 241 9.88 5.39 -3.42
C VAL A 241 8.46 5.86 -3.09
N GLN A 242 8.25 7.17 -3.09
CA GLN A 242 6.94 7.77 -2.86
C GLN A 242 5.89 7.14 -3.79
N GLY A 243 4.75 6.74 -3.23
CA GLY A 243 3.71 5.99 -3.93
C GLY A 243 3.62 4.53 -3.48
N MET A 244 4.69 3.96 -2.93
CA MET A 244 4.63 2.61 -2.33
C MET A 244 3.64 2.52 -1.16
N ASN A 245 3.47 3.62 -0.41
CA ASN A 245 2.45 3.76 0.63
C ASN A 245 1.02 3.52 0.10
N GLU A 246 0.74 3.97 -1.12
CA GLU A 246 -0.56 3.82 -1.79
C GLU A 246 -0.81 2.40 -2.30
N ILE A 247 0.25 1.58 -2.41
CA ILE A 247 0.16 0.16 -2.76
C ILE A 247 -0.01 -0.69 -1.50
N VAL A 248 0.80 -0.46 -0.46
CA VAL A 248 0.72 -1.26 0.77
C VAL A 248 -0.57 -1.00 1.56
N GLY A 249 -1.10 0.22 1.50
CA GLY A 249 -2.28 0.66 2.26
C GLY A 249 -3.50 -0.23 2.07
N PRO A 250 -4.00 -0.43 0.84
CA PRO A 250 -5.16 -1.30 0.59
C PRO A 250 -4.93 -2.77 0.98
N ILE A 251 -3.70 -3.30 0.81
CA ILE A 251 -3.34 -4.67 1.25
C ILE A 251 -3.46 -4.80 2.76
N TYR A 252 -2.88 -3.84 3.49
CA TYR A 252 -2.93 -3.83 4.93
C TYR A 252 -4.36 -3.66 5.46
N HIS A 253 -5.12 -2.73 4.89
CA HIS A 253 -6.53 -2.54 5.25
C HIS A 253 -7.33 -3.83 5.08
N ALA A 254 -7.15 -4.55 3.97
CA ALA A 254 -7.83 -5.83 3.77
C ALA A 254 -7.51 -6.82 4.91
N PHE A 255 -6.23 -7.00 5.25
CA PHE A 255 -5.81 -8.01 6.23
C PHE A 255 -6.11 -7.61 7.67
N ALA A 256 -5.99 -6.32 8.01
CA ALA A 256 -6.25 -5.81 9.35
C ALA A 256 -7.75 -5.70 9.67
N CYS A 257 -8.61 -5.71 8.66
CA CYS A 257 -10.08 -5.75 8.81
C CYS A 257 -10.67 -7.17 8.72
N ASP A 258 -9.84 -8.22 8.74
CA ASP A 258 -10.32 -9.60 8.69
C ASP A 258 -11.26 -9.92 9.88
N PRO A 259 -12.43 -10.55 9.69
CA PRO A 259 -13.31 -10.88 10.80
C PRO A 259 -12.70 -11.89 11.79
N ASP A 260 -11.73 -12.70 11.36
CA ASP A 260 -11.04 -13.67 12.21
C ASP A 260 -9.86 -13.03 12.94
N GLN A 261 -9.92 -13.11 14.27
CA GLN A 261 -8.93 -12.55 15.18
C GLN A 261 -7.53 -13.16 14.97
N THR A 262 -7.44 -14.44 14.63
CA THR A 262 -6.16 -15.13 14.41
C THR A 262 -5.45 -14.63 13.15
N TRP A 263 -6.22 -14.33 12.11
CA TRP A 263 -5.68 -13.77 10.87
C TRP A 263 -5.30 -12.30 11.02
N ARG A 264 -6.11 -11.50 11.74
CA ARG A 264 -5.78 -10.08 11.99
C ARG A 264 -4.50 -9.88 12.79
N GLU A 265 -4.22 -10.76 13.74
CA GLU A 265 -2.97 -10.70 14.53
C GLU A 265 -1.72 -10.76 13.64
N HIS A 266 -1.82 -11.43 12.49
CA HIS A 266 -0.74 -11.61 11.54
C HIS A 266 -0.77 -10.61 10.36
N ALA A 267 -1.71 -9.65 10.36
CA ALA A 267 -1.93 -8.73 9.24
C ALA A 267 -0.64 -8.01 8.80
N GLU A 268 0.18 -7.54 9.74
CA GLU A 268 1.43 -6.85 9.41
C GLU A 268 2.41 -7.73 8.62
N ALA A 269 2.64 -8.96 9.09
CA ALA A 269 3.57 -9.89 8.46
C ALA A 269 3.03 -10.36 7.09
N ASP A 270 1.75 -10.72 7.03
CA ASP A 270 1.06 -11.11 5.81
C ASP A 270 1.13 -9.99 4.76
N THR A 271 0.91 -8.74 5.17
CA THR A 271 1.05 -7.57 4.31
C THR A 271 2.48 -7.42 3.82
N PHE A 272 3.48 -7.53 4.69
CA PHE A 272 4.88 -7.39 4.30
C PHE A 272 5.26 -8.37 3.17
N PHE A 273 4.89 -9.65 3.30
CA PHE A 273 5.20 -10.66 2.28
C PHE A 273 4.37 -10.50 1.00
N CYS A 274 3.07 -10.26 1.11
CA CYS A 274 2.22 -10.02 -0.06
C CYS A 274 2.67 -8.77 -0.84
N PHE A 275 3.00 -7.70 -0.12
CA PHE A 275 3.56 -6.48 -0.68
C PHE A 275 4.91 -6.74 -1.34
N THR A 276 5.82 -7.49 -0.69
CA THR A 276 7.12 -7.84 -1.27
C THR A 276 6.98 -8.64 -2.57
N ASN A 277 6.08 -9.61 -2.61
CA ASN A 277 5.80 -10.39 -3.82
C ASN A 277 5.28 -9.48 -4.94
N LEU A 278 4.30 -8.62 -4.65
CA LEU A 278 3.78 -7.67 -5.64
C LEU A 278 4.86 -6.70 -6.14
N MET A 279 5.64 -6.13 -5.22
CA MET A 279 6.72 -5.20 -5.55
C MET A 279 7.81 -5.84 -6.41
N SER A 280 8.06 -7.15 -6.27
CA SER A 280 9.01 -7.85 -7.14
C SER A 280 8.57 -7.87 -8.61
N GLU A 281 7.25 -7.82 -8.85
CA GLU A 281 6.67 -7.79 -10.19
C GLU A 281 6.56 -6.36 -10.77
N ILE A 282 6.30 -5.36 -9.92
CA ILE A 282 6.15 -3.95 -10.32
C ILE A 282 7.40 -3.10 -10.10
N ARG A 283 8.54 -3.74 -9.76
CA ARG A 283 9.79 -3.05 -9.42
C ARG A 283 10.22 -2.04 -10.48
N ASP A 284 10.04 -2.41 -11.75
CA ASP A 284 10.47 -1.65 -12.91
C ASP A 284 9.68 -0.32 -13.06
N PHE A 285 8.53 -0.16 -12.39
CA PHE A 285 7.78 1.10 -12.36
C PHE A 285 8.39 2.16 -11.44
N PHE A 286 9.24 1.75 -10.49
CA PHE A 286 9.78 2.63 -9.45
C PHE A 286 11.27 2.94 -9.64
N ILE A 287 11.96 2.22 -10.52
CA ILE A 287 13.39 2.41 -10.76
C ILE A 287 13.57 3.19 -12.06
N LYS A 288 14.00 4.45 -11.94
CA LYS A 288 14.20 5.37 -13.08
C LYS A 288 15.08 4.78 -14.20
N SER A 289 16.09 3.99 -13.87
CA SER A 289 16.95 3.35 -14.89
C SER A 289 16.24 2.26 -15.69
N LEU A 290 15.04 1.85 -15.27
CA LEU A 290 14.21 0.84 -15.92
C LEU A 290 12.99 1.46 -16.63
N ASP A 291 12.84 2.78 -16.67
CA ASP A 291 11.69 3.44 -17.28
C ASP A 291 11.47 3.02 -18.76
N GLU A 292 12.57 2.80 -19.49
CA GLU A 292 12.60 2.38 -20.90
C GLU A 292 12.59 0.84 -21.10
N ALA A 293 12.59 0.06 -20.02
CA ALA A 293 12.55 -1.41 -20.12
C ALA A 293 11.19 -1.89 -20.69
N GLU A 294 11.11 -3.15 -21.13
CA GLU A 294 9.88 -3.73 -21.68
C GLU A 294 8.68 -3.63 -20.73
N PHE A 295 8.95 -3.76 -19.43
CA PHE A 295 7.99 -3.61 -18.33
C PHE A 295 8.17 -2.28 -17.58
N GLY A 296 8.97 -1.36 -18.11
CA GLY A 296 9.16 -0.02 -17.59
C GLY A 296 7.92 0.86 -17.79
N ILE A 297 7.85 1.94 -17.02
CA ILE A 297 6.68 2.83 -17.02
C ILE A 297 6.44 3.50 -18.38
N ASN A 298 7.48 3.87 -19.14
CA ASN A 298 7.33 4.48 -20.47
C ASN A 298 6.80 3.47 -21.48
N SER A 299 7.23 2.21 -21.42
CA SER A 299 6.69 1.11 -22.22
C SER A 299 5.20 0.88 -21.93
N MET A 300 4.81 0.89 -20.65
CA MET A 300 3.41 0.75 -20.23
C MET A 300 2.52 1.90 -20.77
N MET A 301 2.99 3.16 -20.68
CA MET A 301 2.27 4.31 -21.23
C MET A 301 2.18 4.29 -22.77
N SER A 302 3.23 3.80 -23.43
CA SER A 302 3.22 3.58 -24.88
C SER A 302 2.18 2.53 -25.28
N LYS A 303 2.16 1.38 -24.59
CA LYS A 303 1.15 0.32 -24.78
C LYS A 303 -0.27 0.85 -24.59
N LEU A 304 -0.51 1.68 -23.56
CA LEU A 304 -1.79 2.37 -23.37
C LEU A 304 -2.15 3.26 -24.56
N THR A 305 -1.22 4.07 -25.05
CA THR A 305 -1.43 4.95 -26.21
C THR A 305 -1.80 4.15 -27.45
N THR A 306 -1.12 3.03 -27.69
CA THR A 306 -1.44 2.10 -28.79
C THR A 306 -2.83 1.49 -28.62
N GLN A 307 -3.22 1.10 -27.40
CA GLN A 307 -4.55 0.56 -27.13
C GLN A 307 -5.66 1.59 -27.38
N VAL A 308 -5.47 2.85 -26.95
CA VAL A 308 -6.44 3.92 -27.25
C VAL A 308 -6.53 4.13 -28.76
N LYS A 309 -5.41 4.21 -29.48
CA LYS A 309 -5.39 4.36 -30.94
C LYS A 309 -6.13 3.24 -31.67
N ALA A 310 -5.96 2.00 -31.22
CA ALA A 310 -6.58 0.84 -31.85
C ALA A 310 -8.10 0.79 -31.63
N ASN A 311 -8.58 1.24 -30.47
CA ASN A 311 -9.99 1.14 -30.08
C ASN A 311 -10.81 2.41 -30.37
N ASP A 312 -10.19 3.59 -30.33
CA ASP A 312 -10.81 4.87 -30.70
C ASP A 312 -9.77 5.85 -31.29
N PRO A 313 -9.55 5.79 -32.63
CA PRO A 313 -8.62 6.67 -33.31
C PRO A 313 -8.95 8.16 -33.20
N GLU A 314 -10.23 8.53 -33.03
CA GLU A 314 -10.66 9.93 -32.93
C GLU A 314 -10.21 10.53 -31.60
N VAL A 315 -10.43 9.83 -30.48
CA VAL A 315 -9.94 10.24 -29.16
C VAL A 315 -8.42 10.31 -29.16
N TRP A 316 -7.74 9.29 -29.70
CA TRP A 316 -6.27 9.31 -29.81
C TRP A 316 -5.77 10.52 -30.59
N MET A 317 -6.37 10.80 -31.75
CA MET A 317 -6.00 11.94 -32.58
C MET A 317 -6.24 13.27 -31.85
N ARG A 318 -7.35 13.38 -31.11
CA ARG A 318 -7.67 14.57 -30.33
C ARG A 318 -6.62 14.85 -29.27
N LEU A 319 -6.24 13.84 -28.49
CA LEU A 319 -5.19 13.96 -27.47
C LEU A 319 -3.84 14.35 -28.11
N ASN A 320 -3.50 13.74 -29.25
CA ASN A 320 -2.25 14.04 -29.96
C ASN A 320 -2.22 15.46 -30.56
N GLN A 321 -3.33 15.94 -31.11
CA GLN A 321 -3.45 17.32 -31.64
C GLN A 321 -3.32 18.38 -30.54
N GLN A 322 -3.70 18.04 -29.30
CA GLN A 322 -3.53 18.90 -28.14
C GLN A 322 -2.14 18.78 -27.50
N GLU A 323 -1.26 17.93 -28.04
CA GLU A 323 0.04 17.59 -27.44
C GLU A 323 -0.11 17.11 -25.98
N LEU A 324 -1.21 16.40 -25.70
CA LEU A 324 -1.53 15.91 -24.36
C LEU A 324 -0.78 14.60 -24.10
N CYS A 325 0.40 14.73 -23.51
CA CYS A 325 1.30 13.63 -23.22
C CYS A 325 0.73 12.65 -22.16
N PRO A 326 0.80 11.31 -22.38
CA PRO A 326 0.34 10.29 -21.43
C PRO A 326 0.89 10.43 -20.01
N GLN A 327 2.11 10.95 -19.88
CA GLN A 327 2.80 11.19 -18.59
C GLN A 327 1.99 12.10 -17.66
N TYR A 328 1.19 13.03 -18.20
CA TYR A 328 0.44 13.99 -17.40
C TYR A 328 -0.75 13.39 -16.64
N TYR A 329 -1.21 12.21 -17.05
CA TYR A 329 -2.37 11.57 -16.44
C TYR A 329 -2.13 10.09 -16.10
N SER A 330 -1.53 9.31 -17.00
CA SER A 330 -1.43 7.85 -16.84
C SER A 330 -0.21 7.36 -16.08
N PHE A 331 0.80 8.21 -15.84
CA PHE A 331 1.96 7.84 -15.02
C PHE A 331 1.50 7.38 -13.63
N ARG A 332 0.69 8.20 -12.95
CA ARG A 332 0.16 7.90 -11.62
C ARG A 332 -0.79 6.71 -11.63
N TRP A 333 -1.65 6.61 -12.65
CA TRP A 333 -2.58 5.50 -12.83
C TRP A 333 -1.87 4.15 -12.84
N LEU A 334 -0.78 4.06 -13.61
CA LEU A 334 -0.03 2.83 -13.81
C LEU A 334 0.89 2.52 -12.63
N THR A 335 1.66 3.49 -12.16
CA THR A 335 2.61 3.31 -11.05
C THR A 335 1.91 2.96 -9.73
N LEU A 336 0.73 3.52 -9.49
CA LEU A 336 -0.03 3.32 -8.24
C LEU A 336 -1.17 2.31 -8.39
N LEU A 337 -1.23 1.57 -9.49
CA LEU A 337 -2.30 0.59 -9.75
C LEU A 337 -3.71 1.17 -9.51
N LEU A 338 -3.91 2.43 -9.93
CA LEU A 338 -5.14 3.23 -9.81
C LEU A 338 -5.58 3.59 -8.38
N SER A 339 -4.77 3.34 -7.35
CA SER A 339 -5.19 3.52 -5.95
C SER A 339 -5.52 4.97 -5.55
N GLN A 340 -5.02 5.97 -6.29
CA GLN A 340 -5.37 7.38 -6.08
C GLN A 340 -6.43 7.91 -7.07
N GLU A 341 -6.98 7.08 -7.96
CA GLU A 341 -8.06 7.49 -8.88
C GLU A 341 -9.45 7.16 -8.33
N PHE A 342 -9.52 6.20 -7.42
CA PHE A 342 -10.76 5.63 -6.93
C PHE A 342 -10.74 5.57 -5.39
N PRO A 343 -11.92 5.63 -4.74
CA PRO A 343 -12.00 5.42 -3.30
C PRO A 343 -11.61 3.97 -2.96
N LEU A 344 -11.15 3.75 -1.72
CA LEU A 344 -10.58 2.46 -1.30
C LEU A 344 -11.45 1.22 -1.63
N PRO A 345 -12.79 1.22 -1.44
CA PRO A 345 -13.62 0.07 -1.82
C PRO A 345 -13.55 -0.27 -3.32
N ASP A 346 -13.50 0.75 -4.17
CA ASP A 346 -13.39 0.57 -5.63
C ASP A 346 -11.99 0.10 -6.01
N VAL A 347 -10.94 0.60 -5.34
CA VAL A 347 -9.56 0.10 -5.50
C VAL A 347 -9.48 -1.38 -5.16
N MET A 348 -10.04 -1.80 -4.03
CA MET A 348 -10.08 -3.20 -3.62
C MET A 348 -10.83 -4.05 -4.65
N ARG A 349 -11.96 -3.56 -5.18
CA ARG A 349 -12.69 -4.24 -6.25
C ARG A 349 -11.86 -4.33 -7.54
N ILE A 350 -11.16 -3.29 -7.97
CA ILE A 350 -10.27 -3.35 -9.14
C ILE A 350 -9.19 -4.42 -8.90
N TRP A 351 -8.61 -4.44 -7.71
CA TRP A 351 -7.51 -5.34 -7.37
C TRP A 351 -7.94 -6.80 -7.27
N ASP A 352 -9.19 -7.10 -6.92
CA ASP A 352 -9.75 -8.45 -7.05
C ASP A 352 -9.59 -8.98 -8.50
N SER A 353 -9.92 -8.15 -9.49
CA SER A 353 -9.75 -8.50 -10.91
C SER A 353 -8.29 -8.49 -11.34
N LEU A 354 -7.52 -7.51 -10.88
CA LEU A 354 -6.13 -7.34 -11.27
C LEU A 354 -5.27 -8.51 -10.75
N PHE A 355 -5.37 -8.87 -9.48
CA PHE A 355 -4.57 -9.95 -8.90
C PHE A 355 -4.97 -11.33 -9.44
N ALA A 356 -6.25 -11.50 -9.81
CA ALA A 356 -6.76 -12.70 -10.45
C ALA A 356 -6.26 -12.92 -11.88
N ASP A 357 -5.93 -11.84 -12.59
CA ASP A 357 -5.51 -11.91 -13.99
C ASP A 357 -4.06 -12.41 -14.12
N GLU A 358 -3.84 -13.41 -14.98
CA GLU A 358 -2.50 -13.91 -15.29
C GLU A 358 -1.64 -12.86 -16.01
N ASN A 359 -2.28 -11.97 -16.78
CA ASN A 359 -1.64 -10.87 -17.49
C ASN A 359 -2.05 -9.53 -16.88
N ARG A 360 -2.00 -9.43 -15.54
CA ARG A 360 -2.51 -8.29 -14.77
C ARG A 360 -2.08 -6.92 -15.27
N PHE A 361 -0.82 -6.73 -15.65
CA PHE A 361 -0.36 -5.42 -16.14
C PHE A 361 -0.90 -5.08 -17.53
N SER A 362 -1.09 -6.09 -18.38
CA SER A 362 -1.85 -5.92 -19.63
C SER A 362 -3.31 -5.59 -19.32
N PHE A 363 -3.94 -6.24 -18.33
CA PHE A 363 -5.30 -5.92 -17.92
C PHE A 363 -5.43 -4.52 -17.31
N LEU A 364 -4.45 -4.05 -16.53
CA LEU A 364 -4.36 -2.68 -16.04
C LEU A 364 -4.37 -1.67 -17.20
N ILE A 365 -3.63 -1.93 -18.29
CA ILE A 365 -3.68 -1.10 -19.49
C ILE A 365 -5.09 -1.06 -20.10
N HIS A 366 -5.81 -2.19 -20.12
CA HIS A 366 -7.20 -2.22 -20.59
C HIS A 366 -8.13 -1.41 -19.67
N ILE A 367 -7.91 -1.40 -18.36
CA ILE A 367 -8.65 -0.57 -17.41
C ILE A 367 -8.39 0.92 -17.69
N CYS A 368 -7.13 1.33 -17.79
CA CYS A 368 -6.76 2.71 -18.14
C CYS A 368 -7.33 3.13 -19.51
N CYS A 369 -7.33 2.23 -20.50
CA CYS A 369 -7.94 2.47 -21.81
C CYS A 369 -9.46 2.65 -21.67
N ALA A 370 -10.13 1.76 -20.93
CA ALA A 370 -11.57 1.87 -20.66
C ALA A 370 -11.93 3.21 -20.00
N MET A 371 -11.15 3.69 -19.03
CA MET A 371 -11.35 5.01 -18.41
C MET A 371 -11.34 6.13 -19.46
N ILE A 372 -10.35 6.16 -20.36
CA ILE A 372 -10.26 7.17 -21.42
C ILE A 372 -11.46 7.08 -22.37
N LEU A 373 -11.82 5.87 -22.81
CA LEU A 373 -12.93 5.67 -23.75
C LEU A 373 -14.31 6.03 -23.15
N LEU A 374 -14.48 5.87 -21.84
CA LEU A 374 -15.71 6.30 -21.16
C LEU A 374 -15.86 7.83 -21.11
N LEU A 375 -14.77 8.57 -21.24
CA LEU A 375 -14.75 10.04 -21.29
C LEU A 375 -14.76 10.59 -22.72
N ARG A 376 -14.91 9.73 -23.73
CA ARG A 376 -14.83 10.07 -25.16
C ARG A 376 -15.51 11.38 -25.52
N ASP A 377 -16.81 11.50 -25.24
CA ASP A 377 -17.60 12.64 -25.72
C ASP A 377 -17.13 13.97 -25.10
N GLN A 378 -16.64 13.91 -23.85
CA GLN A 378 -16.10 15.08 -23.15
C GLN A 378 -14.71 15.44 -23.71
N LEU A 379 -13.86 14.44 -23.98
CA LEU A 379 -12.51 14.64 -24.53
C LEU A 379 -12.52 15.24 -25.94
N LEU A 380 -13.48 14.83 -26.79
CA LEU A 380 -13.61 15.34 -28.14
C LEU A 380 -14.01 16.82 -28.20
N VAL A 381 -14.83 17.26 -27.23
CA VAL A 381 -15.28 18.67 -27.13
C VAL A 381 -14.28 19.53 -26.35
N GLY A 382 -13.65 18.99 -25.31
CA GLY A 382 -12.76 19.72 -24.41
C GLY A 382 -11.46 20.21 -25.07
N ASP A 383 -10.90 21.29 -24.53
CA ASP A 383 -9.57 21.81 -24.87
C ASP A 383 -8.47 21.14 -24.03
N PHE A 384 -7.20 21.52 -24.22
CA PHE A 384 -6.07 20.93 -23.50
C PHE A 384 -6.25 21.01 -21.98
N ALA A 385 -6.57 22.18 -21.44
CA ALA A 385 -6.69 22.39 -20.00
C ALA A 385 -7.85 21.59 -19.40
N THR A 386 -9.00 21.56 -20.08
CA THR A 386 -10.17 20.78 -19.66
C THR A 386 -9.88 19.29 -19.69
N ASN A 387 -9.25 18.78 -20.75
CA ASN A 387 -8.96 17.37 -20.91
C ASN A 387 -7.90 16.86 -19.92
N VAL A 388 -6.82 17.63 -19.69
CA VAL A 388 -5.82 17.29 -18.66
C VAL A 388 -6.49 17.21 -17.29
N LYS A 389 -7.31 18.21 -16.93
CA LYS A 389 -8.00 18.22 -15.64
C LYS A 389 -8.98 17.05 -15.51
N LEU A 390 -9.71 16.72 -16.58
CA LEU A 390 -10.67 15.62 -16.60
C LEU A 390 -9.97 14.26 -16.43
N LEU A 391 -8.82 14.05 -17.07
CA LEU A 391 -8.04 12.83 -16.93
C LEU A 391 -7.32 12.76 -15.56
N GLN A 392 -6.86 13.88 -15.00
CA GLN A 392 -6.25 13.87 -13.67
C GLN A 392 -7.27 13.72 -12.52
N ASN A 393 -8.54 14.06 -12.77
CA ASN A 393 -9.63 13.98 -11.80
C ASN A 393 -10.78 13.19 -12.42
N PHE A 394 -10.57 11.88 -12.52
CA PHE A 394 -11.54 10.99 -13.14
C PHE A 394 -12.91 11.11 -12.44
N PRO A 395 -14.01 11.31 -13.18
CA PRO A 395 -15.34 11.44 -12.58
C PRO A 395 -15.76 10.19 -11.81
N SER A 396 -16.55 10.38 -10.75
CA SER A 396 -17.16 9.27 -10.03
C SER A 396 -18.07 8.47 -10.97
N VAL A 397 -17.82 7.16 -11.05
CA VAL A 397 -18.55 6.21 -11.89
C VAL A 397 -18.68 4.90 -11.14
N ASP A 398 -19.71 4.11 -11.43
CA ASP A 398 -19.77 2.73 -10.99
C ASP A 398 -18.57 1.96 -11.57
N ILE A 399 -17.71 1.46 -10.69
CA ILE A 399 -16.48 0.77 -11.08
C ILE A 399 -16.76 -0.45 -11.96
N GLN A 400 -17.94 -1.06 -11.85
CA GLN A 400 -18.28 -2.17 -12.72
C GLN A 400 -18.42 -1.76 -14.20
N ILE A 401 -18.78 -0.51 -14.48
CA ILE A 401 -18.83 -0.02 -15.88
C ILE A 401 -17.41 0.00 -16.46
N VAL A 402 -16.44 0.48 -15.68
CA VAL A 402 -15.02 0.54 -16.08
C VAL A 402 -14.49 -0.88 -16.29
N LEU A 403 -14.70 -1.76 -15.31
CA LEU A 403 -14.21 -3.15 -15.39
C LEU A 403 -14.88 -3.91 -16.55
N SER A 404 -16.19 -3.78 -16.73
CA SER A 404 -16.93 -4.40 -17.85
C SER A 404 -16.38 -3.96 -19.21
N LYS A 405 -16.12 -2.66 -19.38
CA LYS A 405 -15.48 -2.13 -20.59
C LYS A 405 -14.05 -2.67 -20.74
N ALA A 406 -13.26 -2.71 -19.68
CA ALA A 406 -11.89 -3.22 -19.69
C ALA A 406 -11.82 -4.71 -20.06
N ALA A 407 -12.72 -5.54 -19.50
CA ALA A 407 -12.81 -6.95 -19.83
C ALA A 407 -13.19 -7.15 -21.31
N ALA A 408 -14.16 -6.38 -21.83
CA ALA A 408 -14.51 -6.42 -23.24
C ALA A 408 -13.33 -6.06 -24.14
N LEU A 409 -12.54 -5.03 -23.79
CA LEU A 409 -11.31 -4.66 -24.51
C LEU A 409 -10.26 -5.79 -24.46
N ALA A 410 -10.17 -6.50 -23.33
CA ALA A 410 -9.28 -7.64 -23.15
C ALA A 410 -9.79 -8.96 -23.78
N GLY A 411 -10.95 -8.95 -24.46
CA GLY A 411 -11.58 -10.16 -25.01
C GLY A 411 -12.13 -11.10 -23.94
N LYS A 412 -12.40 -10.60 -22.74
CA LYS A 412 -12.94 -11.33 -21.58
C LYS A 412 -14.41 -10.97 -21.36
N SER A 413 -15.24 -11.93 -20.97
CA SER A 413 -16.64 -11.67 -20.59
C SER A 413 -16.74 -11.49 -19.08
N LEU A 414 -17.21 -10.31 -18.62
CA LEU A 414 -17.59 -10.09 -17.22
C LEU A 414 -19.05 -10.46 -16.91
N ASN A 415 -19.84 -10.82 -17.92
CA ASN A 415 -21.21 -11.29 -17.72
C ASN A 415 -21.17 -12.60 -16.93
N SER A 416 -21.82 -12.61 -15.78
CA SER A 416 -22.07 -13.81 -14.98
C SER A 416 -22.61 -14.93 -15.88
N PRO A 417 -22.23 -16.20 -15.68
CA PRO A 417 -23.06 -17.28 -16.19
C PRO A 417 -24.47 -17.09 -15.61
N GLN A 418 -25.46 -17.14 -16.48
CA GLN A 418 -26.89 -16.97 -16.17
C GLN A 418 -27.34 -17.84 -14.99
#